data_AF-A0A8C3ANI3-F1
#
_entry.id   AF-A0A8C3ANI3-F1
#
_cell.length_a   1.000
_cell.length_b   1.000
_cell.length_c   1.000
_cell.angle_alpha   90.00
_cell.angle_beta   90.00
_cell.angle_gamma   90.00
#
_symmetry.space_group_name_H-M   'P 1'
#
loop_
_entity.id
_entity.type
_entity.pdbx_description
1 polymer ?
#
loop_
_entity_poly.entity_id
_entity_poly.type
_entity_poly.pdbx_seq_one_letter_code
_entity_poly.pdbx_strand_id
1 'polypeptide(L)'
;MVQPQPDGPMQWEMSEESGGTLRVPPELASNEVVTRLLGDNQQLREALRQSNIALRQRCEEMEGWQQRTRDEREFLSCRFQEARALVERLAQENHSLQGLVNGPASTLSSNHCCSSSQTENLQGHPVRSRPLDGPQTLDQREKKRVEETDHHTQTMPPRSLGDASVRSSLSSALPSPSTSLSEVWRETVGRENGQPEEGANEFLQLLKSHKEKLEEGMRELKRKNDELEREKDEGEKERERMRHCLDQLRAKLAQGGSATEEVVQHRSKAQHSSDWYRELEEKLDYLQKSSAQRDRTEALLKQKDKDCAQLAKDCEALKAQATSLLGELNERQSCLEKSEHDRKVLEEKLCSKMKALQVAERELEQQRKQHHVAMDKLLLQTQSLEQGLKTERHVVTEEKKKLTQLQHAYTCLFRDYDSKLKSEGGDLCSRLEEAERALALKQDLIDKLKEEVEQQKGSLETVPVLTAQAEIYKADFLAEREAREKLNQKKEELQDQLTQAVAEIDRLKQEATTRARMEQMKLRHLEDFSTRAPHIPPPQAFNTVPPAPSFRNPGLVPVGDQGAAGAEELPHLCCPKCHYQAPDMDTLQIHVMDCIQ
;
A
#
# COMPACT_ATOMS: atom_id res chain seq x y z
N MET A 1 -41.66 -90.37 -9.34
CA MET A 1 -40.40 -89.66 -9.02
C MET A 1 -39.84 -89.15 -10.33
N VAL A 2 -39.46 -87.88 -10.52
CA VAL A 2 -39.39 -86.73 -9.58
C VAL A 2 -40.15 -85.53 -10.19
N GLN A 3 -40.62 -84.58 -9.38
CA GLN A 3 -41.27 -83.34 -9.86
C GLN A 3 -40.23 -82.30 -10.32
N PRO A 4 -40.54 -81.44 -11.29
CA PRO A 4 -39.87 -80.14 -11.41
C PRO A 4 -40.33 -79.21 -10.29
N GLN A 5 -39.40 -78.50 -9.64
CA GLN A 5 -39.76 -77.32 -8.84
C GLN A 5 -39.88 -76.08 -9.75
N PRO A 6 -40.73 -75.11 -9.40
CA PRO A 6 -40.63 -73.76 -9.94
C PRO A 6 -39.52 -72.99 -9.20
N ASP A 7 -38.69 -72.27 -9.94
CA ASP A 7 -37.71 -71.35 -9.36
C ASP A 7 -38.42 -70.17 -8.67
N GLY A 8 -37.94 -69.82 -7.48
CA GLY A 8 -38.41 -68.63 -6.76
C GLY A 8 -37.86 -67.34 -7.38
N PRO A 9 -38.59 -66.22 -7.30
CA PRO A 9 -38.08 -64.94 -7.79
C PRO A 9 -36.86 -64.50 -6.98
N MET A 10 -35.76 -64.13 -7.66
CA MET A 10 -34.58 -63.53 -7.00
C MET A 10 -34.97 -62.18 -6.36
N GLN A 11 -35.20 -62.22 -5.05
CA GLN A 11 -35.53 -61.05 -4.24
C GLN A 11 -34.26 -60.33 -3.81
N TRP A 12 -33.93 -59.24 -4.52
CA TRP A 12 -32.78 -58.40 -4.21
C TRP A 12 -33.07 -57.51 -2.99
N GLU A 13 -32.78 -58.00 -1.78
CA GLU A 13 -32.92 -57.20 -0.56
C GLU A 13 -31.92 -56.04 -0.53
N MET A 14 -32.46 -54.82 -0.62
CA MET A 14 -31.72 -53.58 -0.45
C MET A 14 -31.69 -53.20 1.04
N SER A 15 -30.77 -53.78 1.81
CA SER A 15 -30.56 -53.39 3.21
C SER A 15 -29.98 -51.97 3.32
N GLU A 16 -30.81 -50.99 3.69
CA GLU A 16 -30.41 -49.57 3.72
C GLU A 16 -29.33 -49.24 4.78
N GLU A 17 -29.17 -50.09 5.80
CA GLU A 17 -28.36 -49.79 6.99
C GLU A 17 -26.83 -50.02 6.81
N SER A 18 -26.37 -50.50 5.65
CA SER A 18 -24.93 -50.64 5.39
C SER A 18 -24.52 -50.39 3.92
N GLY A 19 -24.12 -49.16 3.63
CA GLY A 19 -23.20 -48.83 2.53
C GLY A 19 -23.66 -49.12 1.09
N GLY A 20 -24.93 -49.50 0.87
CA GLY A 20 -25.52 -49.68 -0.47
C GLY A 20 -24.83 -50.69 -1.39
N THR A 21 -24.05 -51.62 -0.84
CA THR A 21 -23.24 -52.57 -1.64
C THR A 21 -24.11 -53.74 -2.10
N LEU A 22 -24.41 -53.79 -3.39
CA LEU A 22 -25.21 -54.86 -4.02
C LEU A 22 -24.45 -56.19 -3.91
N ARG A 23 -25.00 -57.14 -3.16
CA ARG A 23 -24.41 -58.46 -2.96
C ARG A 23 -24.83 -59.40 -4.11
N VAL A 24 -23.85 -59.90 -4.85
CA VAL A 24 -24.08 -60.79 -6.01
C VAL A 24 -24.41 -62.21 -5.55
N PRO A 25 -25.42 -62.88 -6.13
CA PRO A 25 -25.62 -64.33 -5.98
C PRO A 25 -24.39 -65.13 -6.45
N PRO A 26 -23.99 -66.21 -5.76
CA PRO A 26 -22.78 -66.96 -6.09
C PRO A 26 -22.73 -67.50 -7.52
N GLU A 27 -23.88 -67.82 -8.11
CA GLU A 27 -24.03 -68.37 -9.46
C GLU A 27 -23.63 -67.36 -10.55
N LEU A 28 -23.69 -66.06 -10.25
CA LEU A 28 -23.39 -64.96 -11.16
C LEU A 28 -22.07 -64.25 -10.85
N ALA A 29 -21.44 -64.54 -9.70
CA ALA A 29 -20.20 -63.92 -9.26
C ALA A 29 -18.97 -64.28 -10.12
N SER A 30 -19.03 -65.38 -10.88
CA SER A 30 -18.01 -65.80 -11.84
C SER A 30 -18.22 -65.24 -13.26
N ASN A 31 -19.32 -64.53 -13.51
CA ASN A 31 -19.63 -63.99 -14.82
C ASN A 31 -18.88 -62.66 -15.05
N GLU A 32 -17.96 -62.63 -16.01
CA GLU A 32 -17.13 -61.46 -16.31
C GLU A 32 -17.94 -60.20 -16.65
N VAL A 33 -19.10 -60.36 -17.28
CA VAL A 33 -19.98 -59.23 -17.65
C VAL A 33 -20.63 -58.64 -16.40
N VAL A 34 -21.12 -59.48 -15.49
CA VAL A 34 -21.68 -59.05 -14.19
C VAL A 34 -20.60 -58.36 -13.36
N THR A 35 -19.40 -58.93 -13.29
CA THR A 35 -18.25 -58.36 -12.57
C THR A 35 -17.85 -56.99 -13.13
N ARG A 36 -17.81 -56.83 -14.45
CA ARG A 36 -17.51 -55.55 -15.10
C ARG A 36 -18.59 -54.50 -14.82
N LEU A 37 -19.87 -54.85 -15.02
CA LEU A 37 -20.99 -53.95 -14.77
C LEU A 37 -21.06 -53.46 -13.30
N LEU A 38 -20.62 -54.27 -12.33
CA LEU A 38 -20.52 -53.87 -10.93
C LEU A 38 -19.37 -52.89 -10.68
N GLY A 39 -18.21 -53.13 -11.30
CA GLY A 39 -17.08 -52.19 -11.29
C GLY A 39 -17.46 -50.84 -11.92
N ASP A 40 -18.13 -50.87 -13.07
CA ASP A 40 -18.64 -49.68 -13.75
C ASP A 40 -19.70 -48.96 -12.90
N ASN A 41 -20.60 -49.69 -12.23
CA ASN A 41 -21.60 -49.10 -11.32
C ASN A 41 -20.94 -48.46 -10.09
N GLN A 42 -19.87 -49.04 -9.55
CA GLN A 42 -19.11 -48.42 -8.46
C GLN A 42 -18.40 -47.15 -8.93
N GLN A 43 -17.72 -47.17 -10.08
CA GLN A 43 -17.08 -45.98 -10.65
C GLN A 43 -18.08 -44.84 -10.91
N LEU A 44 -19.27 -45.16 -11.44
CA LEU A 44 -20.35 -44.19 -11.63
C LEU A 44 -20.85 -43.58 -10.31
N ARG A 45 -20.98 -44.38 -9.24
CA ARG A 45 -21.34 -43.88 -7.90
C ARG A 45 -20.27 -42.97 -7.32
N GLU A 46 -18.99 -43.31 -7.51
CA GLU A 46 -17.86 -42.52 -7.02
C GLU A 46 -17.76 -41.19 -7.77
N ALA A 47 -17.83 -41.19 -9.10
CA ALA A 47 -17.87 -39.96 -9.91
C ALA A 47 -19.07 -39.07 -9.56
N LEU A 48 -20.27 -39.64 -9.41
CA LEU A 48 -21.46 -38.91 -9.00
C LEU A 48 -21.31 -38.32 -7.59
N ARG A 49 -20.71 -39.05 -6.65
CA ARG A 49 -20.43 -38.56 -5.28
C ARG A 49 -19.42 -37.42 -5.30
N GLN A 50 -18.29 -37.60 -5.97
CA GLN A 50 -17.23 -36.61 -6.12
C GLN A 50 -17.79 -35.32 -6.72
N SER A 51 -18.71 -35.41 -7.67
CA SER A 51 -19.35 -34.23 -8.24
C SER A 51 -20.31 -33.52 -7.31
N ASN A 52 -21.10 -34.27 -6.54
CA ASN A 52 -22.03 -33.65 -5.59
C ASN A 52 -21.28 -32.86 -4.51
N ILE A 53 -19.99 -33.17 -4.29
CA ILE A 53 -19.09 -32.36 -3.45
C ILE A 53 -18.74 -31.04 -4.14
N ALA A 54 -18.11 -31.02 -5.31
CA ALA A 54 -17.67 -29.73 -5.89
C ALA A 54 -18.73 -28.96 -6.69
N LEU A 55 -19.93 -29.52 -6.89
CA LEU A 55 -21.10 -28.72 -7.23
C LEU A 55 -21.52 -27.86 -6.03
N ARG A 56 -21.48 -28.40 -4.80
CA ARG A 56 -21.68 -27.60 -3.58
C ARG A 56 -20.59 -26.55 -3.42
N GLN A 57 -19.32 -26.92 -3.62
CA GLN A 57 -18.21 -25.94 -3.58
C GLN A 57 -18.42 -24.81 -4.60
N ARG A 58 -18.85 -25.10 -5.84
CA ARG A 58 -19.17 -24.04 -6.82
C ARG A 58 -20.39 -23.19 -6.43
N CYS A 59 -21.39 -23.76 -5.75
CA CYS A 59 -22.49 -22.98 -5.17
C CYS A 59 -22.00 -22.07 -4.03
N GLU A 60 -21.20 -22.59 -3.09
CA GLU A 60 -20.63 -21.86 -1.96
C GLU A 60 -19.68 -20.73 -2.44
N GLU A 61 -18.87 -20.98 -3.47
CA GLU A 61 -18.04 -19.98 -4.15
C GLU A 61 -18.89 -18.88 -4.83
N MET A 62 -19.98 -19.27 -5.49
CA MET A 62 -20.90 -18.34 -6.17
C MET A 62 -21.69 -17.48 -5.18
N GLU A 63 -22.21 -18.08 -4.10
CA GLU A 63 -22.89 -17.36 -3.01
C GLU A 63 -21.93 -16.39 -2.31
N GLY A 64 -20.69 -16.83 -2.02
CA GLY A 64 -19.65 -15.97 -1.47
C GLY A 64 -19.25 -14.84 -2.43
N TRP A 65 -19.21 -15.08 -3.74
CA TRP A 65 -18.95 -14.04 -4.75
C TRP A 65 -20.12 -13.04 -4.84
N GLN A 66 -21.36 -13.52 -4.86
CA GLN A 66 -22.54 -12.64 -4.83
C GLN A 66 -22.56 -11.77 -3.58
N GLN A 67 -22.23 -12.33 -2.40
CA GLN A 67 -22.23 -11.55 -1.17
C GLN A 67 -21.15 -10.46 -1.18
N ARG A 68 -19.89 -10.80 -1.53
CA ARG A 68 -18.83 -9.78 -1.70
C ARG A 68 -19.22 -8.68 -2.68
N THR A 69 -19.91 -9.03 -3.76
CA THR A 69 -20.40 -8.06 -4.77
C THR A 69 -21.52 -7.16 -4.23
N ARG A 70 -22.36 -7.64 -3.29
CA ARG A 70 -23.31 -6.81 -2.54
C ARG A 70 -22.57 -5.89 -1.57
N ASP A 71 -21.68 -6.44 -0.75
CA ASP A 71 -20.92 -5.70 0.26
C ASP A 71 -20.12 -4.54 -0.37
N GLU A 72 -19.47 -4.78 -1.52
CA GLU A 72 -18.76 -3.77 -2.29
C GLU A 72 -19.70 -2.69 -2.87
N ARG A 73 -20.85 -3.09 -3.42
CA ARG A 73 -21.87 -2.16 -3.93
C ARG A 73 -22.46 -1.28 -2.82
N GLU A 74 -22.69 -1.85 -1.63
CA GLU A 74 -23.19 -1.13 -0.46
C GLU A 74 -22.13 -0.17 0.09
N PHE A 75 -20.88 -0.60 0.20
CA PHE A 75 -19.75 0.28 0.56
C PHE A 75 -19.62 1.46 -0.40
N LEU A 76 -19.62 1.22 -1.73
CA LEU A 76 -19.58 2.28 -2.73
C LEU A 76 -20.80 3.21 -2.65
N SER A 77 -22.00 2.66 -2.44
CA SER A 77 -23.22 3.45 -2.25
C SER A 77 -23.10 4.40 -1.06
N CYS A 78 -22.60 3.93 0.08
CA CYS A 78 -22.34 4.76 1.25
C CYS A 78 -21.30 5.85 0.95
N ARG A 79 -20.19 5.53 0.27
CA ARG A 79 -19.18 6.53 -0.13
C ARG A 79 -19.72 7.59 -1.09
N PHE A 80 -20.60 7.22 -2.02
CA PHE A 80 -21.25 8.20 -2.90
C PHE A 80 -22.25 9.10 -2.15
N GLN A 81 -22.93 8.57 -1.11
CA GLN A 81 -23.80 9.37 -0.24
C GLN A 81 -23.00 10.33 0.64
N GLU A 82 -21.90 9.88 1.25
CA GLU A 82 -20.96 10.73 2.00
C GLU A 82 -20.39 11.86 1.12
N ALA A 83 -19.96 11.53 -0.10
CA ALA A 83 -19.43 12.50 -1.06
C ALA A 83 -20.49 13.53 -1.49
N ARG A 84 -21.74 13.09 -1.74
CA ARG A 84 -22.85 13.99 -2.06
C ARG A 84 -23.17 14.93 -0.89
N ALA A 85 -23.27 14.42 0.34
CA ALA A 85 -23.52 15.22 1.53
C ALA A 85 -22.36 16.17 1.89
N LEU A 86 -21.14 15.91 1.41
CA LEU A 86 -20.04 16.87 1.46
C LEU A 86 -20.21 17.98 0.40
N VAL A 87 -20.51 17.63 -0.85
CA VAL A 87 -20.72 18.58 -1.94
C VAL A 87 -21.91 19.51 -1.67
N GLU A 88 -23.03 18.98 -1.14
CA GLU A 88 -24.22 19.77 -0.78
C GLU A 88 -23.92 20.79 0.34
N ARG A 89 -23.14 20.42 1.36
CA ARG A 89 -22.69 21.35 2.41
C ARG A 89 -21.73 22.41 1.86
N LEU A 90 -20.74 22.01 1.07
CA LEU A 90 -19.82 22.96 0.42
C LEU A 90 -20.57 23.89 -0.55
N ALA A 91 -21.64 23.44 -1.20
CA ALA A 91 -22.50 24.30 -2.02
C ALA A 91 -23.28 25.30 -1.16
N GLN A 92 -23.87 24.88 -0.03
CA GLN A 92 -24.56 25.78 0.91
C GLN A 92 -23.61 26.81 1.53
N GLU A 93 -22.39 26.40 1.88
CA GLU A 93 -21.33 27.27 2.38
C GLU A 93 -20.88 28.28 1.31
N ASN A 94 -20.67 27.84 0.06
CA ASN A 94 -20.37 28.75 -1.06
C ASN A 94 -21.51 29.74 -1.34
N HIS A 95 -22.78 29.34 -1.27
CA HIS A 95 -23.91 30.27 -1.41
C HIS A 95 -23.95 31.29 -0.25
N SER A 96 -23.62 30.86 0.97
CA SER A 96 -23.56 31.75 2.14
C SER A 96 -22.41 32.75 2.02
N LEU A 97 -21.22 32.30 1.59
CA LEU A 97 -20.06 33.15 1.33
C LEU A 97 -20.30 34.11 0.14
N GLN A 98 -20.94 33.65 -0.94
CA GLN A 98 -21.35 34.53 -2.04
C GLN A 98 -22.40 35.55 -1.59
N GLY A 99 -23.32 35.19 -0.69
CA GLY A 99 -24.25 36.14 -0.07
C GLY A 99 -23.56 37.22 0.75
N LEU A 100 -22.52 36.85 1.51
CA LEU A 100 -21.67 37.76 2.29
C LEU A 100 -20.76 38.65 1.43
N VAL A 101 -20.32 38.17 0.27
CA VAL A 101 -19.50 38.94 -0.69
C VAL A 101 -20.35 39.91 -1.53
N ASN A 102 -21.60 39.55 -1.84
CA ASN A 102 -22.48 40.34 -2.71
C ASN A 102 -23.38 41.35 -1.98
N GLY A 103 -23.08 41.72 -0.72
CA GLY A 103 -23.77 42.83 -0.07
C GLY A 103 -23.12 43.34 1.21
N PRO A 104 -23.20 44.66 1.51
CA PRO A 104 -23.88 45.72 0.78
C PRO A 104 -22.90 46.65 0.03
N ALA A 105 -22.61 46.35 -1.25
CA ALA A 105 -21.75 47.17 -2.11
C ALA A 105 -22.32 47.35 -3.53
N SER A 106 -23.66 47.46 -3.65
CA SER A 106 -24.36 47.71 -4.93
C SER A 106 -25.72 48.39 -4.70
N THR A 107 -25.73 49.50 -3.97
CA THR A 107 -26.87 50.42 -3.95
C THR A 107 -26.77 51.35 -5.16
N LEU A 108 -27.85 51.47 -5.94
CA LEU A 108 -27.95 52.20 -7.23
C LEU A 108 -27.10 51.62 -8.39
N SER A 109 -27.69 50.69 -9.16
CA SER A 109 -28.24 51.10 -10.46
C SER A 109 -29.29 50.12 -11.03
N SER A 110 -30.46 50.67 -11.36
CA SER A 110 -31.53 50.19 -12.26
C SER A 110 -32.06 48.73 -12.25
N ASN A 111 -33.37 48.66 -11.94
CA ASN A 111 -34.42 47.88 -12.63
C ASN A 111 -34.63 46.38 -12.28
N HIS A 112 -35.30 46.16 -11.14
CA HIS A 112 -36.02 44.93 -10.75
C HIS A 112 -37.35 45.31 -10.07
N CYS A 113 -38.46 44.54 -10.10
CA CYS A 113 -38.79 43.35 -10.88
C CYS A 113 -40.33 43.17 -10.98
N CYS A 114 -40.83 42.40 -11.96
CA CYS A 114 -42.24 42.01 -12.15
C CYS A 114 -42.30 40.52 -12.59
N SER A 115 -43.16 39.62 -12.09
CA SER A 115 -44.16 39.66 -11.00
C SER A 115 -44.53 38.22 -10.58
N SER A 116 -45.04 38.02 -9.34
CA SER A 116 -46.11 37.03 -8.98
C SER A 116 -45.90 35.52 -9.27
N SER A 117 -46.70 34.53 -8.83
CA SER A 117 -47.69 34.28 -7.74
C SER A 117 -48.02 32.76 -7.79
N GLN A 118 -48.55 32.02 -6.80
CA GLN A 118 -48.95 32.27 -5.40
C GLN A 118 -49.06 30.90 -4.66
N THR A 119 -49.29 30.89 -3.35
CA THR A 119 -49.82 29.72 -2.62
C THR A 119 -51.34 29.64 -2.71
N GLU A 120 -51.93 28.45 -2.90
CA GLU A 120 -53.17 28.06 -2.18
C GLU A 120 -53.51 26.56 -2.27
N ASN A 121 -54.48 26.14 -1.45
CA ASN A 121 -54.99 24.77 -1.35
C ASN A 121 -55.97 24.43 -2.49
N LEU A 122 -56.12 23.13 -2.81
CA LEU A 122 -57.44 22.47 -2.74
C LEU A 122 -57.33 20.94 -2.90
N GLN A 123 -58.32 20.23 -2.36
CA GLN A 123 -58.35 18.77 -2.21
C GLN A 123 -59.21 18.15 -3.32
N GLY A 124 -58.66 17.21 -4.13
CA GLY A 124 -59.34 16.73 -5.34
C GLY A 124 -58.94 15.34 -5.85
N HIS A 125 -59.71 14.33 -5.47
CA HIS A 125 -59.89 13.06 -6.18
C HIS A 125 -61.40 12.83 -6.31
N PRO A 126 -61.93 12.13 -7.36
CA PRO A 126 -61.30 10.94 -7.95
C PRO A 126 -61.44 10.68 -9.47
N VAL A 127 -60.66 9.69 -9.95
CA VAL A 127 -60.98 8.69 -11.02
C VAL A 127 -60.95 9.07 -12.52
N ARG A 128 -60.29 8.16 -13.29
CA ARG A 128 -60.19 7.99 -14.77
C ARG A 128 -59.45 9.09 -15.55
N SER A 129 -58.50 8.80 -16.45
CA SER A 129 -58.16 7.53 -17.16
C SER A 129 -56.64 7.24 -17.25
N ARG A 130 -56.29 6.00 -17.64
CA ARG A 130 -54.95 5.36 -17.80
C ARG A 130 -54.75 4.99 -19.31
N PRO A 131 -53.64 4.36 -19.79
CA PRO A 131 -52.27 4.12 -19.26
C PRO A 131 -51.15 4.39 -20.32
N LEU A 132 -50.00 3.67 -20.20
CA LEU A 132 -48.79 3.57 -21.06
C LEU A 132 -47.69 4.61 -20.77
N ASP A 133 -46.42 4.28 -20.50
CA ASP A 133 -45.70 3.04 -20.15
C ASP A 133 -44.50 3.41 -19.22
N GLY A 134 -43.80 2.53 -18.50
CA GLY A 134 -43.78 1.06 -18.48
C GLY A 134 -43.44 0.46 -17.09
N PRO A 135 -43.05 -0.83 -16.99
CA PRO A 135 -43.46 -1.68 -15.86
C PRO A 135 -42.42 -1.90 -14.73
N GLN A 136 -42.91 -2.45 -13.62
CA GLN A 136 -42.14 -2.82 -12.42
C GLN A 136 -42.30 -4.32 -12.10
N THR A 137 -41.25 -4.91 -11.50
CA THR A 137 -41.17 -6.26 -10.88
C THR A 137 -41.44 -7.49 -11.75
N LEU A 138 -40.50 -8.43 -11.71
CA LEU A 138 -40.79 -9.87 -11.85
C LEU A 138 -39.77 -10.67 -11.03
N ASP A 139 -40.19 -11.10 -9.84
CA ASP A 139 -39.52 -12.12 -9.03
C ASP A 139 -40.46 -13.34 -8.97
N GLN A 140 -39.93 -14.53 -8.68
CA GLN A 140 -40.66 -15.79 -8.48
C GLN A 140 -41.53 -16.31 -9.66
N ARG A 141 -40.93 -16.89 -10.72
CA ARG A 141 -41.62 -18.02 -11.41
C ARG A 141 -40.83 -19.11 -12.14
N GLU A 142 -39.58 -19.41 -11.79
CA GLU A 142 -38.92 -20.64 -12.29
C GLU A 142 -38.68 -21.68 -11.19
N LYS A 143 -39.74 -22.45 -10.91
CA LYS A 143 -39.62 -23.72 -10.18
C LYS A 143 -40.62 -24.75 -10.72
N LYS A 144 -40.08 -25.74 -11.45
CA LYS A 144 -40.65 -27.07 -11.76
C LYS A 144 -41.76 -27.17 -12.82
N ARG A 145 -41.38 -27.61 -14.05
CA ARG A 145 -41.95 -28.81 -14.75
C ARG A 145 -41.26 -29.06 -16.11
N VAL A 146 -40.52 -30.20 -16.25
CA VAL A 146 -40.29 -31.00 -17.49
C VAL A 146 -39.47 -30.31 -18.62
N GLU A 147 -38.48 -30.93 -19.29
CA GLU A 147 -37.81 -32.25 -19.14
C GLU A 147 -36.37 -32.19 -19.69
N GLU A 148 -35.61 -33.27 -19.47
CA GLU A 148 -34.54 -33.80 -20.34
C GLU A 148 -33.57 -32.82 -21.05
N THR A 149 -32.40 -32.59 -20.45
CA THR A 149 -31.13 -32.82 -21.17
C THR A 149 -30.05 -33.29 -20.18
N ASP A 150 -29.35 -34.34 -20.58
CA ASP A 150 -28.33 -35.06 -19.81
C ASP A 150 -26.96 -34.36 -19.89
N HIS A 151 -26.23 -34.22 -18.77
CA HIS A 151 -24.92 -34.88 -18.60
C HIS A 151 -24.06 -34.42 -17.41
N HIS A 152 -23.40 -35.44 -16.85
CA HIS A 152 -22.29 -35.51 -15.89
C HIS A 152 -21.46 -34.22 -15.69
N THR A 153 -21.30 -33.63 -14.50
CA THR A 153 -20.71 -34.10 -13.22
C THR A 153 -19.16 -34.19 -13.17
N GLN A 154 -18.58 -33.93 -11.98
CA GLN A 154 -17.29 -33.26 -11.67
C GLN A 154 -16.41 -34.05 -10.62
N THR A 155 -15.15 -33.63 -10.40
CA THR A 155 -14.29 -33.85 -9.19
C THR A 155 -13.64 -35.23 -8.86
N MET A 156 -12.91 -35.25 -7.73
CA MET A 156 -12.21 -36.30 -6.94
C MET A 156 -12.61 -36.12 -5.43
N PRO A 157 -12.00 -36.71 -4.36
CA PRO A 157 -11.07 -37.86 -4.17
C PRO A 157 -11.75 -38.99 -3.31
N PRO A 158 -11.26 -39.60 -2.17
CA PRO A 158 -10.55 -39.05 -1.00
C PRO A 158 -9.33 -39.89 -0.45
N ARG A 159 -9.45 -40.59 0.70
CA ARG A 159 -8.47 -41.41 1.50
C ARG A 159 -9.26 -42.46 2.34
N SER A 160 -8.77 -43.30 3.27
CA SER A 160 -7.50 -43.55 4.04
C SER A 160 -7.56 -45.03 4.60
N LEU A 161 -6.77 -45.64 5.51
CA LEU A 161 -5.63 -45.35 6.44
C LEU A 161 -4.97 -46.72 6.83
N GLY A 162 -3.85 -46.76 7.60
CA GLY A 162 -3.33 -47.98 8.30
C GLY A 162 -1.85 -47.92 8.72
N ASP A 163 -1.50 -48.37 9.94
CA ASP A 163 -0.18 -48.21 10.58
C ASP A 163 0.79 -49.41 10.48
N ALA A 164 2.10 -49.12 10.38
CA ALA A 164 3.20 -49.86 11.03
C ALA A 164 4.52 -49.05 11.00
N SER A 165 5.42 -49.25 11.98
CA SER A 165 6.66 -48.47 12.13
C SER A 165 7.93 -49.34 12.07
N VAL A 166 8.89 -48.98 11.21
CA VAL A 166 10.28 -49.46 11.23
C VAL A 166 11.22 -48.30 10.82
N ARG A 167 12.44 -48.25 11.38
CA ARG A 167 13.46 -47.22 11.10
C ARG A 167 14.48 -47.67 10.04
N SER A 168 14.93 -46.70 9.22
CA SER A 168 16.28 -46.62 8.60
C SER A 168 16.69 -47.69 7.55
N SER A 169 17.61 -47.41 6.62
CA SER A 169 18.10 -46.12 6.08
C SER A 169 18.86 -46.33 4.76
N LEU A 170 18.69 -45.38 3.83
CA LEU A 170 19.65 -44.94 2.79
C LEU A 170 20.31 -45.97 1.85
N SER A 171 19.84 -45.96 0.60
CA SER A 171 20.64 -46.19 -0.62
C SER A 171 19.87 -45.62 -1.82
N SER A 172 20.48 -45.10 -2.88
CA SER A 172 21.89 -44.73 -3.13
C SER A 172 21.92 -43.67 -4.25
N ALA A 173 23.03 -42.96 -4.44
CA ALA A 173 23.18 -41.97 -5.51
C ALA A 173 23.96 -42.52 -6.72
N LEU A 174 23.57 -42.04 -7.91
CA LEU A 174 24.24 -42.18 -9.21
C LEU A 174 25.63 -41.46 -9.22
N PRO A 175 26.55 -41.68 -10.20
CA PRO A 175 26.25 -41.98 -11.60
C PRO A 175 27.17 -42.94 -12.40
N SER A 176 26.74 -43.14 -13.66
CA SER A 176 27.36 -43.74 -14.86
C SER A 176 28.58 -42.93 -15.39
N PRO A 177 29.22 -43.20 -16.58
CA PRO A 177 28.86 -44.14 -17.67
C PRO A 177 30.00 -44.88 -18.44
N SER A 178 29.60 -45.52 -19.56
CA SER A 178 30.29 -45.64 -20.87
C SER A 178 31.29 -46.78 -21.21
N THR A 179 30.80 -47.65 -22.13
CA THR A 179 31.39 -48.08 -23.43
C THR A 179 32.57 -49.07 -23.56
N SER A 180 32.21 -50.23 -24.18
CA SER A 180 32.83 -50.83 -25.39
C SER A 180 34.15 -51.63 -25.29
N LEU A 181 34.36 -52.46 -26.32
CA LEU A 181 35.48 -53.40 -26.60
C LEU A 181 35.58 -54.57 -25.59
N SER A 182 35.67 -55.86 -25.97
CA SER A 182 35.97 -56.60 -27.21
C SER A 182 37.44 -56.66 -27.64
N GLU A 183 37.86 -57.88 -27.97
CA GLU A 183 39.19 -58.31 -28.48
C GLU A 183 40.36 -58.46 -27.48
N VAL A 184 41.42 -59.11 -27.99
CA VAL A 184 42.74 -59.40 -27.40
C VAL A 184 42.78 -60.44 -26.26
N TRP A 185 43.01 -61.70 -26.66
CA TRP A 185 43.71 -62.69 -25.83
C TRP A 185 45.20 -62.29 -25.68
N ARG A 186 45.81 -62.54 -24.50
CA ARG A 186 47.09 -63.25 -24.31
C ARG A 186 47.75 -62.92 -22.94
N GLU A 187 48.35 -63.95 -22.32
CA GLU A 187 49.36 -63.95 -21.23
C GLU A 187 49.32 -62.84 -20.15
N THR A 188 49.10 -63.28 -18.90
CA THR A 188 50.16 -63.27 -17.86
C THR A 188 49.80 -64.29 -16.77
N VAL A 189 50.80 -64.95 -16.17
CA VAL A 189 50.64 -66.00 -15.16
C VAL A 189 51.08 -65.52 -13.77
N GLY A 190 50.24 -65.74 -12.76
CA GLY A 190 50.69 -66.16 -11.43
C GLY A 190 50.40 -65.25 -10.24
N ARG A 191 49.92 -65.89 -9.15
CA ARG A 191 49.98 -65.51 -7.72
C ARG A 191 49.19 -64.24 -7.31
N GLU A 192 48.56 -64.16 -6.12
CA GLU A 192 48.34 -65.15 -5.05
C GLU A 192 47.11 -64.83 -4.18
N ASN A 193 46.78 -65.76 -3.26
CA ASN A 193 45.95 -65.69 -2.04
C ASN A 193 45.34 -64.32 -1.65
N GLY A 194 44.05 -64.18 -1.28
CA GLY A 194 43.01 -65.17 -1.01
C GLY A 194 42.69 -65.33 0.49
N GLN A 195 41.41 -65.18 0.87
CA GLN A 195 40.84 -65.60 2.16
C GLN A 195 39.43 -66.19 1.91
N PRO A 196 39.04 -67.31 2.55
CA PRO A 196 37.81 -68.02 2.24
C PRO A 196 36.64 -67.70 3.20
N GLU A 197 35.41 -67.79 2.71
CA GLU A 197 34.24 -67.94 3.58
C GLU A 197 34.14 -69.38 4.09
N GLU A 198 34.02 -69.53 5.42
CA GLU A 198 34.39 -70.74 6.14
C GLU A 198 33.49 -71.97 5.86
N GLY A 199 32.26 -71.75 5.38
CA GLY A 199 31.34 -72.82 4.97
C GLY A 199 31.45 -73.27 3.50
N ALA A 200 32.06 -72.48 2.61
CA ALA A 200 32.08 -72.78 1.18
C ALA A 200 33.02 -73.97 0.84
N ASN A 201 34.09 -74.14 1.62
CA ASN A 201 35.12 -75.14 1.38
C ASN A 201 34.63 -76.56 1.69
N GLU A 202 33.84 -76.75 2.75
CA GLU A 202 33.27 -78.04 3.13
C GLU A 202 32.28 -78.57 2.07
N PHE A 203 31.40 -77.70 1.57
CA PHE A 203 30.46 -78.05 0.50
C PHE A 203 31.18 -78.41 -0.81
N LEU A 204 32.27 -77.71 -1.14
CA LEU A 204 33.14 -78.05 -2.28
C LEU A 204 33.91 -79.37 -2.09
N GLN A 205 34.35 -79.71 -0.87
CA GLN A 205 34.91 -81.02 -0.56
C GLN A 205 33.86 -82.14 -0.68
N LEU A 206 32.65 -81.91 -0.19
CA LEU A 206 31.55 -82.87 -0.28
C LEU A 206 31.16 -83.14 -1.75
N LEU A 207 31.06 -82.09 -2.57
CA LEU A 207 30.85 -82.19 -4.02
C LEU A 207 32.00 -82.93 -4.72
N LYS A 208 33.26 -82.66 -4.37
CA LYS A 208 34.42 -83.42 -4.88
C LYS A 208 34.33 -84.89 -4.52
N SER A 209 34.07 -85.24 -3.26
CA SER A 209 33.96 -86.64 -2.82
C SER A 209 32.78 -87.35 -3.50
N HIS A 210 31.65 -86.67 -3.71
CA HIS A 210 30.52 -87.22 -4.45
C HIS A 210 30.86 -87.46 -5.92
N LYS A 211 31.53 -86.50 -6.58
CA LYS A 211 32.04 -86.64 -7.95
C LYS A 211 33.00 -87.82 -8.06
N GLU A 212 34.01 -87.89 -7.19
CA GLU A 212 35.05 -88.93 -7.19
C GLU A 212 34.45 -90.33 -6.99
N LYS A 213 33.47 -90.48 -6.09
CA LYS A 213 32.69 -91.72 -5.92
C LYS A 213 31.89 -92.09 -7.18
N LEU A 214 31.37 -91.12 -7.91
CA LEU A 214 30.69 -91.37 -9.20
C LEU A 214 31.68 -91.85 -10.28
N GLU A 215 32.85 -91.23 -10.36
CA GLU A 215 33.93 -91.59 -11.30
C GLU A 215 34.59 -92.93 -10.93
N GLU A 216 34.66 -93.29 -9.65
CA GLU A 216 35.05 -94.63 -9.17
C GLU A 216 33.98 -95.67 -9.54
N GLY A 217 32.70 -95.37 -9.30
CA GLY A 217 31.57 -96.23 -9.67
C GLY A 217 31.49 -96.51 -11.17
N MET A 218 31.75 -95.52 -12.03
CA MET A 218 31.83 -95.72 -13.48
C MET A 218 33.05 -96.58 -13.90
N ARG A 219 34.21 -96.39 -13.26
CA ARG A 219 35.41 -97.23 -13.49
C ARG A 219 35.18 -98.69 -13.05
N GLU A 220 34.51 -98.89 -11.94
CA GLU A 220 34.10 -100.21 -11.42
C GLU A 220 33.09 -100.90 -12.35
N LEU A 221 32.04 -100.17 -12.76
CA LEU A 221 31.00 -100.70 -13.66
C LEU A 221 31.58 -101.08 -15.02
N LYS A 222 32.51 -100.28 -15.55
CA LYS A 222 33.23 -100.61 -16.78
C LYS A 222 34.05 -101.89 -16.64
N ARG A 223 34.86 -102.01 -15.57
CA ARG A 223 35.62 -103.25 -15.29
C ARG A 223 34.71 -104.49 -15.19
N LYS A 224 33.53 -104.36 -14.56
CA LYS A 224 32.54 -105.46 -14.49
C LYS A 224 31.93 -105.80 -15.85
N ASN A 225 31.73 -104.82 -16.73
CA ASN A 225 31.28 -105.08 -18.10
C ASN A 225 32.37 -105.79 -18.93
N ASP A 226 33.63 -105.36 -18.78
CA ASP A 226 34.80 -105.99 -19.40
C ASP A 226 35.09 -107.42 -18.84
N GLU A 227 34.52 -107.76 -17.67
CA GLU A 227 34.50 -109.12 -17.08
C GLU A 227 33.39 -109.98 -17.70
N LEU A 228 32.16 -109.46 -17.75
CA LEU A 228 31.00 -110.14 -18.32
C LEU A 228 31.15 -110.44 -19.82
N GLU A 229 31.81 -109.55 -20.58
CA GLU A 229 32.13 -109.79 -21.99
C GLU A 229 33.07 -111.01 -22.14
N ARG A 230 34.03 -111.19 -21.22
CA ARG A 230 34.93 -112.35 -21.19
C ARG A 230 34.22 -113.64 -20.78
N GLU A 231 33.36 -113.61 -19.75
CA GLU A 231 32.53 -114.76 -19.37
C GLU A 231 31.60 -115.18 -20.52
N LYS A 232 31.02 -114.21 -21.25
CA LYS A 232 30.19 -114.45 -22.43
C LYS A 232 30.96 -115.16 -23.54
N ASP A 233 32.18 -114.70 -23.83
CA ASP A 233 33.09 -115.25 -24.84
C ASP A 233 33.64 -116.63 -24.44
N GLU A 234 33.89 -116.89 -23.16
CA GLU A 234 34.28 -118.21 -22.67
C GLU A 234 33.11 -119.20 -22.73
N GLY A 235 31.91 -118.74 -22.37
CA GLY A 235 30.67 -119.48 -22.59
C GLY A 235 30.35 -119.71 -24.08
N GLU A 236 30.76 -118.83 -24.99
CA GLU A 236 30.67 -119.04 -26.45
C GLU A 236 31.56 -120.21 -26.87
N LYS A 237 32.83 -120.18 -26.45
CA LYS A 237 33.81 -121.24 -26.71
C LYS A 237 33.36 -122.58 -26.10
N GLU A 238 32.69 -122.56 -24.94
CA GLU A 238 32.05 -123.74 -24.32
C GLU A 238 30.89 -124.29 -25.19
N ARG A 239 29.96 -123.42 -25.61
CA ARG A 239 28.86 -123.79 -26.51
C ARG A 239 29.38 -124.37 -27.83
N GLU A 240 30.49 -123.86 -28.35
CA GLU A 240 31.12 -124.32 -29.58
C GLU A 240 31.84 -125.67 -29.41
N ARG A 241 32.59 -125.88 -28.32
CA ARG A 241 33.12 -127.19 -27.92
C ARG A 241 32.01 -128.24 -27.83
N MET A 242 30.91 -127.90 -27.17
CA MET A 242 29.75 -128.79 -26.99
C MET A 242 29.04 -129.08 -28.33
N ARG A 243 28.92 -128.10 -29.22
CA ARG A 243 28.36 -128.27 -30.58
C ARG A 243 29.22 -129.24 -31.41
N HIS A 244 30.54 -129.06 -31.41
CA HIS A 244 31.47 -129.96 -32.09
C HIS A 244 31.37 -131.42 -31.58
N CYS A 245 31.17 -131.60 -30.27
CA CYS A 245 30.92 -132.92 -29.67
C CYS A 245 29.59 -133.55 -30.15
N LEU A 246 28.51 -132.76 -30.19
CA LEU A 246 27.20 -133.21 -30.70
C LEU A 246 27.24 -133.59 -32.19
N ASP A 247 27.96 -132.84 -33.02
CA ASP A 247 28.09 -133.16 -34.44
C ASP A 247 29.02 -134.37 -34.67
N GLN A 248 30.02 -134.60 -33.80
CA GLN A 248 30.80 -135.85 -33.79
C GLN A 248 29.95 -137.07 -33.38
N LEU A 249 28.96 -136.89 -32.48
CA LEU A 249 28.00 -137.94 -32.12
C LEU A 249 26.99 -138.20 -33.25
N ARG A 250 26.52 -137.16 -33.96
CA ARG A 250 25.68 -137.31 -35.16
C ARG A 250 26.40 -138.07 -36.27
N ALA A 251 27.67 -137.77 -36.51
CA ALA A 251 28.49 -138.50 -37.48
C ALA A 251 28.58 -140.01 -37.16
N LYS A 252 28.62 -140.36 -35.85
CA LYS A 252 28.62 -141.76 -35.40
C LYS A 252 27.24 -142.44 -35.47
N LEU A 253 26.13 -141.69 -35.43
CA LEU A 253 24.79 -142.23 -35.65
C LEU A 253 24.42 -142.41 -37.13
N ALA A 254 25.17 -141.81 -38.05
CA ALA A 254 24.92 -141.91 -39.49
C ALA A 254 25.49 -143.18 -40.15
N GLN A 255 26.14 -144.07 -39.39
CA GLN A 255 26.74 -145.31 -39.89
C GLN A 255 26.43 -146.50 -38.97
N GLY A 256 25.63 -147.45 -39.45
CA GLY A 256 25.40 -148.75 -38.81
C GLY A 256 23.92 -149.09 -38.62
N GLY A 257 23.38 -149.98 -39.45
CA GLY A 257 22.00 -150.48 -39.32
C GLY A 257 21.77 -151.82 -40.00
N SER A 258 21.44 -152.84 -39.18
CA SER A 258 20.84 -154.13 -39.55
C SER A 258 20.39 -154.80 -38.23
N ALA A 259 19.13 -155.20 -37.97
CA ALA A 259 18.14 -155.98 -38.74
C ALA A 259 18.24 -157.50 -38.50
N THR A 260 17.15 -158.24 -38.79
CA THR A 260 16.81 -159.65 -38.40
C THR A 260 16.49 -159.83 -36.90
N GLU A 261 15.40 -160.49 -36.44
CA GLU A 261 14.54 -161.60 -36.94
C GLU A 261 15.22 -163.00 -36.81
N GLU A 262 14.54 -164.13 -36.55
CA GLU A 262 13.11 -164.51 -36.61
C GLU A 262 12.85 -165.80 -35.74
N VAL A 263 11.67 -166.44 -35.87
CA VAL A 263 11.45 -167.93 -35.78
C VAL A 263 11.54 -168.65 -34.39
N VAL A 264 10.74 -169.68 -34.02
CA VAL A 264 9.41 -170.21 -34.43
C VAL A 264 8.89 -171.26 -33.39
N GLN A 265 7.74 -171.90 -33.67
CA GLN A 265 7.31 -173.28 -33.27
C GLN A 265 6.07 -173.40 -32.32
N HIS A 266 5.01 -174.05 -32.81
CA HIS A 266 3.77 -174.33 -32.05
C HIS A 266 3.81 -175.65 -31.26
N ARG A 267 3.33 -175.65 -29.99
CA ARG A 267 2.44 -176.71 -29.43
C ARG A 267 1.76 -176.35 -28.10
N SER A 268 0.60 -175.67 -28.12
CA SER A 268 -0.48 -175.73 -27.09
C SER A 268 -1.65 -174.75 -27.38
N LYS A 269 -2.44 -175.00 -28.44
CA LYS A 269 -3.52 -174.10 -28.92
C LYS A 269 -4.81 -174.06 -28.06
N ALA A 270 -4.72 -174.37 -26.77
CA ALA A 270 -5.84 -174.30 -25.82
C ALA A 270 -5.56 -173.27 -24.71
N GLN A 271 -4.49 -173.48 -23.92
CA GLN A 271 -4.08 -172.54 -22.86
C GLN A 271 -3.74 -171.15 -23.42
N HIS A 272 -2.93 -171.14 -24.48
CA HIS A 272 -2.47 -169.92 -25.16
C HIS A 272 -3.62 -169.05 -25.69
N SER A 273 -4.84 -169.60 -25.88
CA SER A 273 -6.03 -168.80 -26.20
C SER A 273 -6.44 -167.93 -25.02
N SER A 274 -6.62 -168.53 -23.84
CA SER A 274 -7.02 -167.83 -22.61
C SER A 274 -5.97 -166.79 -22.19
N ASP A 275 -4.70 -167.10 -22.37
CA ASP A 275 -3.62 -166.17 -22.03
C ASP A 275 -3.49 -165.04 -23.06
N TRP A 276 -3.80 -165.27 -24.35
CA TRP A 276 -3.89 -164.19 -25.33
C TRP A 276 -5.06 -163.25 -25.06
N TYR A 277 -6.23 -163.78 -24.66
CA TYR A 277 -7.36 -162.96 -24.26
C TYR A 277 -7.04 -162.11 -23.03
N ARG A 278 -6.41 -162.69 -22.01
CA ARG A 278 -5.92 -161.96 -20.82
C ARG A 278 -4.92 -160.86 -21.19
N GLU A 279 -3.94 -161.16 -22.03
CA GLU A 279 -2.95 -160.18 -22.50
C GLU A 279 -3.58 -159.10 -23.40
N LEU A 280 -4.65 -159.42 -24.14
CA LEU A 280 -5.46 -158.44 -24.87
C LEU A 280 -6.30 -157.57 -23.94
N GLU A 281 -6.89 -158.12 -22.87
CA GLU A 281 -7.62 -157.35 -21.87
C GLU A 281 -6.70 -156.43 -21.08
N GLU A 282 -5.51 -156.90 -20.68
CA GLU A 282 -4.46 -156.07 -20.06
C GLU A 282 -3.93 -155.00 -21.03
N LYS A 283 -3.78 -155.29 -22.33
CA LYS A 283 -3.44 -154.28 -23.35
C LYS A 283 -4.58 -153.32 -23.64
N LEU A 284 -5.84 -153.76 -23.59
CA LEU A 284 -7.02 -152.92 -23.78
C LEU A 284 -7.18 -151.96 -22.59
N ASP A 285 -7.06 -152.46 -21.36
CA ASP A 285 -7.04 -151.68 -20.12
C ASP A 285 -5.84 -150.73 -20.08
N TYR A 286 -4.64 -151.16 -20.50
CA TYR A 286 -3.48 -150.28 -20.65
C TYR A 286 -3.71 -149.19 -21.71
N LEU A 287 -4.28 -149.52 -22.87
CA LEU A 287 -4.61 -148.55 -23.92
C LEU A 287 -5.74 -147.59 -23.48
N GLN A 288 -6.70 -148.06 -22.69
CA GLN A 288 -7.80 -147.27 -22.13
C GLN A 288 -7.31 -146.36 -21.00
N LYS A 289 -6.40 -146.83 -20.13
CA LYS A 289 -5.69 -146.02 -19.13
C LYS A 289 -4.75 -145.01 -19.79
N SER A 290 -4.03 -145.42 -20.84
CA SER A 290 -3.22 -144.55 -21.70
C SER A 290 -4.07 -143.49 -22.41
N SER A 291 -5.29 -143.84 -22.85
CA SER A 291 -6.22 -142.86 -23.42
C SER A 291 -6.72 -141.91 -22.35
N ALA A 292 -7.27 -142.41 -21.25
CA ALA A 292 -7.69 -141.55 -20.13
C ALA A 292 -6.54 -140.66 -19.61
N GLN A 293 -5.28 -141.11 -19.69
CA GLN A 293 -4.09 -140.30 -19.39
C GLN A 293 -3.83 -139.25 -20.48
N ARG A 294 -3.87 -139.61 -21.77
CA ARG A 294 -3.80 -138.66 -22.89
C ARG A 294 -4.90 -137.60 -22.81
N ASP A 295 -6.15 -138.02 -22.63
CA ASP A 295 -7.33 -137.16 -22.50
C ASP A 295 -7.19 -136.20 -21.30
N ARG A 296 -6.65 -136.67 -20.16
CA ARG A 296 -6.29 -135.81 -19.01
C ARG A 296 -5.18 -134.83 -19.35
N THR A 297 -4.11 -135.25 -20.03
CA THR A 297 -3.03 -134.34 -20.44
C THR A 297 -3.47 -133.33 -21.48
N GLU A 298 -4.36 -133.72 -22.41
CA GLU A 298 -4.92 -132.84 -23.43
C GLU A 298 -5.89 -131.83 -22.80
N ALA A 299 -6.71 -132.24 -21.83
CA ALA A 299 -7.54 -131.34 -21.04
C ALA A 299 -6.70 -130.35 -20.22
N LEU A 300 -5.58 -130.82 -19.64
CA LEU A 300 -4.63 -129.96 -18.92
C LEU A 300 -3.95 -128.96 -19.86
N LEU A 301 -3.54 -129.40 -21.06
CA LEU A 301 -2.89 -128.57 -22.07
C LEU A 301 -3.88 -127.53 -22.61
N LYS A 302 -5.11 -127.94 -22.96
CA LYS A 302 -6.22 -127.04 -23.30
C LYS A 302 -6.61 -126.08 -22.18
N GLN A 303 -6.31 -126.38 -20.92
CA GLN A 303 -6.44 -125.41 -19.83
C GLN A 303 -5.25 -124.44 -19.83
N LYS A 304 -4.01 -124.92 -20.00
CA LYS A 304 -2.83 -124.07 -20.11
C LYS A 304 -2.88 -123.12 -21.31
N ASP A 305 -3.46 -123.55 -22.43
CA ASP A 305 -3.71 -122.69 -23.59
C ASP A 305 -4.66 -121.53 -23.25
N LYS A 306 -5.73 -121.80 -22.48
CA LYS A 306 -6.65 -120.75 -21.99
C LYS A 306 -5.96 -119.84 -20.98
N ASP A 307 -5.17 -120.39 -20.05
CA ASP A 307 -4.40 -119.62 -19.08
C ASP A 307 -3.45 -118.66 -19.82
N CYS A 308 -2.72 -119.16 -20.83
CA CYS A 308 -1.81 -118.36 -21.65
C CYS A 308 -2.55 -117.31 -22.51
N ALA A 309 -3.70 -117.67 -23.09
CA ALA A 309 -4.52 -116.73 -23.86
C ALA A 309 -5.18 -115.65 -22.98
N GLN A 310 -5.43 -115.93 -21.69
CA GLN A 310 -5.87 -114.93 -20.74
C GLN A 310 -4.71 -114.02 -20.32
N LEU A 311 -3.55 -114.59 -19.95
CA LEU A 311 -2.34 -113.83 -19.63
C LEU A 311 -1.89 -112.91 -20.79
N ALA A 312 -2.08 -113.33 -22.04
CA ALA A 312 -1.83 -112.49 -23.21
C ALA A 312 -2.76 -111.25 -23.24
N LYS A 313 -4.07 -111.43 -23.04
CA LYS A 313 -5.04 -110.32 -22.94
C LYS A 313 -4.75 -109.42 -21.76
N ASP A 314 -4.37 -109.98 -20.61
CA ASP A 314 -4.04 -109.22 -19.41
C ASP A 314 -2.77 -108.38 -19.65
N CYS A 315 -1.78 -108.93 -20.36
CA CYS A 315 -0.60 -108.19 -20.81
C CYS A 315 -0.94 -107.09 -21.83
N GLU A 316 -1.90 -107.31 -22.73
CA GLU A 316 -2.38 -106.29 -23.67
C GLU A 316 -3.17 -105.17 -22.96
N ALA A 317 -4.03 -105.52 -22.01
CA ALA A 317 -4.75 -104.57 -21.17
C ALA A 317 -3.79 -103.74 -20.30
N LEU A 318 -2.78 -104.35 -19.69
CA LEU A 318 -1.74 -103.65 -18.93
C LEU A 318 -0.89 -102.74 -19.83
N LYS A 319 -0.56 -103.14 -21.06
CA LYS A 319 0.12 -102.27 -22.05
C LYS A 319 -0.76 -101.08 -22.44
N ALA A 320 -2.05 -101.29 -22.68
CA ALA A 320 -3.00 -100.22 -22.98
C ALA A 320 -3.14 -99.25 -21.80
N GLN A 321 -3.27 -99.75 -20.57
CA GLN A 321 -3.31 -98.94 -19.35
C GLN A 321 -2.02 -98.14 -19.14
N ALA A 322 -0.86 -98.76 -19.29
CA ALA A 322 0.44 -98.08 -19.20
C ALA A 322 0.59 -96.99 -20.27
N THR A 323 0.08 -97.24 -21.49
CA THR A 323 0.10 -96.26 -22.58
C THR A 323 -0.85 -95.09 -22.31
N SER A 324 -2.05 -95.35 -21.75
CA SER A 324 -2.98 -94.29 -21.30
C SER A 324 -2.34 -93.42 -20.23
N LEU A 325 -1.78 -94.02 -19.18
CA LEU A 325 -1.14 -93.29 -18.09
C LEU A 325 0.10 -92.50 -18.55
N LEU A 326 0.85 -92.99 -19.55
CA LEU A 326 1.94 -92.25 -20.18
C LEU A 326 1.41 -91.04 -20.97
N GLY A 327 0.31 -91.21 -21.71
CA GLY A 327 -0.38 -90.12 -22.42
C GLY A 327 -0.89 -89.04 -21.47
N GLU A 328 -1.62 -89.44 -20.43
CA GLU A 328 -2.10 -88.56 -19.37
C GLU A 328 -0.95 -87.81 -18.68
N LEU A 329 0.14 -88.51 -18.33
CA LEU A 329 1.33 -87.88 -17.74
C LEU A 329 1.94 -86.84 -18.68
N ASN A 330 2.05 -87.14 -19.97
CA ASN A 330 2.59 -86.23 -20.98
C ASN A 330 1.68 -85.02 -21.24
N GLU A 331 0.36 -85.19 -21.19
CA GLU A 331 -0.61 -84.09 -21.22
C GLU A 331 -0.47 -83.19 -19.99
N ARG A 332 -0.38 -83.76 -18.78
CA ARG A 332 -0.18 -82.98 -17.54
C ARG A 332 1.17 -82.26 -17.54
N GLN A 333 2.23 -82.87 -18.07
CA GLN A 333 3.53 -82.23 -18.26
C GLN A 333 3.43 -81.04 -19.24
N SER A 334 2.78 -81.20 -20.39
CA SER A 334 2.57 -80.10 -21.34
C SER A 334 1.72 -78.96 -20.76
N CYS A 335 0.74 -79.27 -19.90
CA CYS A 335 -0.04 -78.26 -19.18
C CYS A 335 0.77 -77.55 -18.09
N LEU A 336 1.66 -78.26 -17.38
CA LEU A 336 2.59 -77.68 -16.42
C LEU A 336 3.57 -76.72 -17.11
N GLU A 337 4.16 -77.12 -18.24
CA GLU A 337 5.08 -76.30 -19.03
C GLU A 337 4.45 -75.00 -19.55
N LYS A 338 3.19 -75.07 -20.01
CA LYS A 338 2.42 -73.87 -20.40
C LYS A 338 2.19 -72.95 -19.20
N SER A 339 1.72 -73.50 -18.08
CA SER A 339 1.52 -72.73 -16.84
C SER A 339 2.81 -72.10 -16.31
N GLU A 340 3.95 -72.79 -16.42
CA GLU A 340 5.26 -72.24 -16.11
C GLU A 340 5.68 -71.11 -17.07
N HIS A 341 5.39 -71.24 -18.36
CA HIS A 341 5.67 -70.19 -19.34
C HIS A 341 4.83 -68.94 -19.06
N ASP A 342 3.52 -69.12 -18.85
CA ASP A 342 2.61 -68.03 -18.49
C ASP A 342 3.02 -67.36 -17.18
N ARG A 343 3.44 -68.13 -16.16
CA ARG A 343 4.01 -67.59 -14.92
C ARG A 343 5.25 -66.73 -15.18
N LYS A 344 6.22 -67.21 -15.97
CA LYS A 344 7.44 -66.45 -16.32
C LYS A 344 7.09 -65.14 -17.05
N VAL A 345 6.16 -65.20 -18.01
CA VAL A 345 5.65 -64.03 -18.73
C VAL A 345 4.93 -63.04 -17.80
N LEU A 346 4.20 -63.51 -16.79
CA LEU A 346 3.56 -62.66 -15.78
C LEU A 346 4.60 -62.03 -14.81
N GLU A 347 5.63 -62.77 -14.42
CA GLU A 347 6.74 -62.28 -13.60
C GLU A 347 7.56 -61.20 -14.32
N GLU A 348 7.84 -61.37 -15.61
CA GLU A 348 8.47 -60.34 -16.46
C GLU A 348 7.62 -59.08 -16.60
N LYS A 349 6.30 -59.24 -16.80
CA LYS A 349 5.34 -58.12 -16.83
C LYS A 349 5.30 -57.40 -15.48
N LEU A 350 5.27 -58.14 -14.36
CA LEU A 350 5.28 -57.57 -13.01
C LEU A 350 6.59 -56.83 -12.71
N CYS A 351 7.74 -57.42 -13.07
CA CYS A 351 9.06 -56.78 -12.96
C CYS A 351 9.11 -55.47 -13.76
N SER A 352 8.55 -55.47 -14.98
CA SER A 352 8.49 -54.30 -15.85
C SER A 352 7.57 -53.21 -15.29
N LYS A 353 6.39 -53.58 -14.76
CA LYS A 353 5.47 -52.64 -14.10
C LYS A 353 6.04 -52.07 -12.80
N MET A 354 6.73 -52.88 -12.00
CA MET A 354 7.42 -52.42 -10.79
C MET A 354 8.54 -51.42 -11.11
N LYS A 355 9.34 -51.66 -12.16
CA LYS A 355 10.34 -50.69 -12.64
C LYS A 355 9.69 -49.38 -13.10
N ALA A 356 8.58 -49.44 -13.85
CA ALA A 356 7.86 -48.27 -14.31
C ALA A 356 7.24 -47.46 -13.14
N LEU A 357 6.64 -48.13 -12.15
CA LEU A 357 6.15 -47.52 -10.92
C LEU A 357 7.29 -46.78 -10.20
N GLN A 358 8.43 -47.45 -10.00
CA GLN A 358 9.58 -46.87 -9.30
C GLN A 358 10.22 -45.68 -10.04
N VAL A 359 9.99 -45.53 -11.35
CA VAL A 359 10.37 -44.32 -12.10
C VAL A 359 9.34 -43.20 -11.87
N ALA A 360 8.04 -43.51 -11.95
CA ALA A 360 6.97 -42.54 -11.69
C ALA A 360 7.00 -41.99 -10.24
N GLU A 361 7.31 -42.83 -9.25
CA GLU A 361 7.51 -42.43 -7.85
C GLU A 361 8.64 -41.41 -7.69
N ARG A 362 9.79 -41.64 -8.36
CA ARG A 362 10.93 -40.71 -8.35
C ARG A 362 10.60 -39.39 -9.03
N GLU A 363 9.87 -39.44 -10.15
CA GLU A 363 9.45 -38.23 -10.88
C GLU A 363 8.44 -37.41 -10.06
N LEU A 364 7.45 -38.04 -9.42
CA LEU A 364 6.52 -37.35 -8.51
C LEU A 364 7.24 -36.74 -7.31
N GLU A 365 8.26 -37.41 -6.77
CA GLU A 365 9.08 -36.88 -5.67
C GLU A 365 10.01 -35.73 -6.12
N GLN A 366 10.49 -35.77 -7.36
CA GLN A 366 11.20 -34.66 -7.99
C GLN A 366 10.28 -33.44 -8.19
N GLN A 367 9.07 -33.66 -8.71
CA GLN A 367 8.06 -32.61 -8.89
C GLN A 367 7.64 -31.99 -7.55
N ARG A 368 7.43 -32.80 -6.49
CA ARG A 368 7.19 -32.31 -5.12
C ARG A 368 8.29 -31.36 -4.64
N LYS A 369 9.56 -31.71 -4.87
CA LYS A 369 10.72 -30.86 -4.51
C LYS A 369 10.76 -29.56 -5.34
N GLN A 370 10.48 -29.64 -6.65
CA GLN A 370 10.39 -28.45 -7.50
C GLN A 370 9.24 -27.51 -7.07
N HIS A 371 8.07 -28.06 -6.73
CA HIS A 371 6.94 -27.30 -6.21
C HIS A 371 7.23 -26.67 -4.84
N HIS A 372 7.95 -27.35 -3.94
CA HIS A 372 8.37 -26.78 -2.66
C HIS A 372 9.31 -25.59 -2.85
N VAL A 373 10.35 -25.72 -3.70
CA VAL A 373 11.27 -24.62 -4.03
C VAL A 373 10.55 -23.45 -4.72
N ALA A 374 9.56 -23.74 -5.57
CA ALA A 374 8.72 -22.71 -6.19
C ALA A 374 7.83 -21.98 -5.15
N MET A 375 7.25 -22.72 -4.20
CA MET A 375 6.47 -22.15 -3.09
C MET A 375 7.33 -21.26 -2.20
N ASP A 376 8.52 -21.73 -1.78
CA ASP A 376 9.44 -20.97 -0.93
C ASP A 376 9.91 -19.68 -1.62
N LYS A 377 10.18 -19.74 -2.93
CA LYS A 377 10.48 -18.55 -3.75
C LYS A 377 9.31 -17.57 -3.77
N LEU A 378 8.08 -18.03 -3.92
CA LEU A 378 6.89 -17.18 -3.90
C LEU A 378 6.65 -16.57 -2.51
N LEU A 379 6.86 -17.34 -1.43
CA LEU A 379 6.78 -16.83 -0.05
C LEU A 379 7.81 -15.72 0.21
N LEU A 380 9.06 -15.89 -0.22
CA LEU A 380 10.11 -14.86 -0.14
C LEU A 380 9.76 -13.61 -0.97
N GLN A 381 9.18 -13.78 -2.16
CA GLN A 381 8.71 -12.65 -2.97
C GLN A 381 7.57 -11.89 -2.29
N THR A 382 6.57 -12.60 -1.76
CA THR A 382 5.47 -11.99 -0.99
C THR A 382 5.98 -11.24 0.23
N GLN A 383 6.86 -11.85 1.04
CA GLN A 383 7.46 -11.21 2.22
C GLN A 383 8.25 -9.95 1.85
N SER A 384 8.98 -9.97 0.74
CA SER A 384 9.70 -8.79 0.25
C SER A 384 8.77 -7.66 -0.20
N LEU A 385 7.64 -7.98 -0.83
CA LEU A 385 6.63 -7.01 -1.25
C LEU A 385 5.85 -6.44 -0.05
N GLU A 386 5.49 -7.28 0.93
CA GLU A 386 4.85 -6.86 2.18
C GLU A 386 5.75 -5.91 2.99
N GLN A 387 7.04 -6.21 3.08
CA GLN A 387 8.02 -5.33 3.74
C GLN A 387 8.20 -4.01 2.96
N GLY A 388 8.20 -4.04 1.62
CA GLY A 388 8.17 -2.84 0.78
C GLY A 388 6.96 -1.96 1.08
N LEU A 389 5.74 -2.52 0.95
CA LEU A 389 4.48 -1.83 1.26
C LEU A 389 4.43 -1.28 2.70
N LYS A 390 5.03 -1.99 3.66
CA LYS A 390 5.16 -1.52 5.05
C LYS A 390 6.06 -0.28 5.16
N THR A 391 7.15 -0.21 4.41
CA THR A 391 8.01 0.99 4.35
C THR A 391 7.33 2.15 3.62
N GLU A 392 6.66 1.91 2.49
CA GLU A 392 5.91 2.94 1.76
C GLU A 392 4.79 3.56 2.62
N ARG A 393 4.02 2.73 3.34
CA ARG A 393 3.01 3.20 4.31
C ARG A 393 3.62 4.10 5.38
N HIS A 394 4.84 3.82 5.83
CA HIS A 394 5.53 4.70 6.78
C HIS A 394 5.93 6.03 6.13
N VAL A 395 6.52 6.02 4.93
CA VAL A 395 6.85 7.25 4.19
C VAL A 395 5.60 8.11 3.96
N VAL A 396 4.48 7.52 3.53
CA VAL A 396 3.20 8.23 3.35
C VAL A 396 2.68 8.87 4.65
N THR A 397 2.91 8.23 5.80
CA THR A 397 2.54 8.84 7.10
C THR A 397 3.45 9.99 7.52
N GLU A 398 4.74 9.98 7.17
CA GLU A 398 5.63 11.13 7.39
C GLU A 398 5.36 12.29 6.42
N GLU A 399 5.16 12.02 5.12
CA GLU A 399 4.79 13.07 4.15
C GLU A 399 3.44 13.72 4.50
N LYS A 400 2.49 12.94 5.03
CA LYS A 400 1.23 13.50 5.56
C LYS A 400 1.46 14.46 6.73
N LYS A 401 2.38 14.14 7.66
CA LYS A 401 2.73 15.05 8.77
C LYS A 401 3.38 16.34 8.24
N LYS A 402 4.33 16.22 7.31
CA LYS A 402 4.98 17.38 6.66
C LYS A 402 3.98 18.27 5.94
N LEU A 403 3.02 17.68 5.22
CA LEU A 403 1.94 18.42 4.56
C LEU A 403 1.09 19.20 5.58
N THR A 404 0.69 18.57 6.69
CA THR A 404 -0.06 19.27 7.75
C THR A 404 0.76 20.36 8.45
N GLN A 405 2.07 20.16 8.64
CA GLN A 405 2.99 21.20 9.15
C GLN A 405 3.09 22.38 8.18
N LEU A 406 3.21 22.12 6.88
CA LEU A 406 3.27 23.16 5.84
C LEU A 406 1.94 23.92 5.71
N GLN A 407 0.80 23.22 5.79
CA GLN A 407 -0.53 23.82 5.84
C GLN A 407 -0.67 24.75 7.05
N HIS A 408 -0.24 24.31 8.24
CA HIS A 408 -0.26 25.14 9.44
C HIS A 408 0.65 26.37 9.32
N ALA A 409 1.88 26.21 8.81
CA ALA A 409 2.81 27.31 8.58
C ALA A 409 2.24 28.34 7.57
N TYR A 410 1.61 27.87 6.49
CA TYR A 410 0.91 28.74 5.53
C TYR A 410 -0.25 29.50 6.19
N THR A 411 -1.08 28.83 7.01
CA THR A 411 -2.17 29.49 7.76
C THR A 411 -1.64 30.56 8.73
N CYS A 412 -0.51 30.31 9.40
CA CYS A 412 0.14 31.32 10.24
C CYS A 412 0.63 32.51 9.41
N LEU A 413 1.41 32.28 8.35
CA LEU A 413 1.90 33.35 7.48
C LEU A 413 0.77 34.19 6.88
N PHE A 414 -0.33 33.55 6.46
CA PHE A 414 -1.52 34.24 5.97
C PHE A 414 -2.14 35.14 7.05
N ARG A 415 -2.42 34.60 8.25
CA ARG A 415 -2.96 35.37 9.39
C ARG A 415 -2.06 36.53 9.80
N ASP A 416 -0.74 36.31 9.78
CA ASP A 416 0.24 37.30 10.23
C ASP A 416 0.37 38.43 9.19
N TYR A 417 0.27 38.12 7.89
CA TYR A 417 0.13 39.11 6.81
C TYR A 417 -1.19 39.89 6.89
N ASP A 418 -2.31 39.19 7.16
CA ASP A 418 -3.64 39.78 7.32
C ASP A 418 -3.69 40.75 8.52
N SER A 419 -3.01 40.37 9.62
CA SER A 419 -2.84 41.19 10.81
C SER A 419 -1.96 42.42 10.53
N LYS A 420 -0.89 42.24 9.76
CA LYS A 420 -0.02 43.33 9.32
C LYS A 420 -0.76 44.35 8.44
N LEU A 421 -1.54 43.90 7.45
CA LEU A 421 -2.36 44.79 6.61
C LEU A 421 -3.35 45.61 7.45
N LYS A 422 -3.97 44.99 8.46
CA LYS A 422 -4.91 45.65 9.37
C LYS A 422 -4.21 46.68 10.28
N SER A 423 -2.98 46.41 10.75
CA SER A 423 -2.24 47.35 11.58
C SER A 423 -1.63 48.51 10.78
N GLU A 424 -1.03 48.26 9.62
CA GLU A 424 -0.48 49.32 8.75
C GLU A 424 -1.61 50.17 8.15
N GLY A 425 -2.74 49.58 7.76
CA GLY A 425 -3.94 50.32 7.35
C GLY A 425 -4.49 51.22 8.48
N GLY A 426 -4.52 50.71 9.72
CA GLY A 426 -4.91 51.49 10.89
C GLY A 426 -4.01 52.70 11.16
N ASP A 427 -2.69 52.49 11.21
CA ASP A 427 -1.70 53.58 11.41
C ASP A 427 -1.82 54.66 10.31
N LEU A 428 -1.93 54.25 9.04
CA LEU A 428 -2.06 55.18 7.93
C LEU A 428 -3.36 55.98 7.98
N CYS A 429 -4.49 55.37 8.36
CA CYS A 429 -5.75 56.09 8.57
C CYS A 429 -5.66 57.09 9.72
N SER A 430 -5.18 56.69 10.91
CA SER A 430 -5.07 57.61 12.05
C SER A 430 -4.10 58.76 11.77
N ARG A 431 -3.00 58.52 11.06
CA ARG A 431 -2.06 59.58 10.65
C ARG A 431 -2.62 60.49 9.56
N LEU A 432 -3.50 60.00 8.69
CA LEU A 432 -4.25 60.83 7.75
C LEU A 432 -5.24 61.74 8.51
N GLU A 433 -6.03 61.19 9.42
CA GLU A 433 -6.95 61.96 10.28
C GLU A 433 -6.22 63.02 11.12
N GLU A 434 -5.01 62.73 11.60
CA GLU A 434 -4.16 63.72 12.30
C GLU A 434 -3.66 64.81 11.37
N ALA A 435 -3.23 64.47 10.15
CA ALA A 435 -2.81 65.44 9.14
C ALA A 435 -3.98 66.35 8.70
N GLU A 436 -5.18 65.79 8.51
CA GLU A 436 -6.39 66.52 8.18
C GLU A 436 -6.80 67.48 9.31
N ARG A 437 -6.80 67.02 10.57
CA ARG A 437 -7.03 67.88 11.75
C ARG A 437 -5.98 68.99 11.85
N ALA A 438 -4.71 68.69 11.59
CA ALA A 438 -3.64 69.69 11.59
C ALA A 438 -3.74 70.70 10.43
N LEU A 439 -4.29 70.30 9.28
CA LEU A 439 -4.60 71.20 8.17
C LEU A 439 -5.79 72.10 8.49
N ALA A 440 -6.86 71.58 9.09
CA ALA A 440 -8.00 72.37 9.55
C ALA A 440 -7.58 73.45 10.56
N LEU A 441 -6.80 73.10 11.59
CA LEU A 441 -6.28 74.06 12.56
C LEU A 441 -5.34 75.12 11.94
N LYS A 442 -4.60 74.77 10.88
CA LYS A 442 -3.81 75.74 10.10
C LYS A 442 -4.69 76.65 9.26
N GLN A 443 -5.79 76.14 8.70
CA GLN A 443 -6.76 76.94 7.95
C GLN A 443 -7.47 77.95 8.87
N ASP A 444 -7.93 77.52 10.05
CA ASP A 444 -8.50 78.39 11.08
C ASP A 444 -7.54 79.52 11.50
N LEU A 445 -6.24 79.21 11.62
CA LEU A 445 -5.20 80.20 11.93
C LEU A 445 -4.95 81.15 10.77
N ILE A 446 -4.91 80.65 9.53
CA ILE A 446 -4.77 81.47 8.31
C ILE A 446 -5.95 82.44 8.19
N ASP A 447 -7.17 82.00 8.47
CA ASP A 447 -8.35 82.85 8.32
C ASP A 447 -8.48 83.90 9.44
N LYS A 448 -8.05 83.59 10.68
CA LYS A 448 -7.85 84.60 11.74
C LYS A 448 -6.79 85.63 11.37
N LEU A 449 -5.65 85.20 10.82
CA LEU A 449 -4.60 86.12 10.38
C LEU A 449 -5.06 87.02 9.22
N LYS A 450 -5.97 86.56 8.34
CA LYS A 450 -6.61 87.42 7.34
C LYS A 450 -7.55 88.46 7.98
N GLU A 451 -8.35 88.05 8.97
CA GLU A 451 -9.24 88.95 9.71
C GLU A 451 -8.43 90.05 10.45
N GLU A 452 -7.36 89.67 11.15
CA GLU A 452 -6.42 90.61 11.78
C GLU A 452 -5.76 91.56 10.77
N VAL A 453 -5.35 91.06 9.59
CA VAL A 453 -4.75 91.89 8.53
C VAL A 453 -5.75 92.90 7.95
N GLU A 454 -7.00 92.51 7.69
CA GLU A 454 -8.03 93.45 7.22
C GLU A 454 -8.45 94.45 8.31
N GLN A 455 -8.44 94.07 9.59
CA GLN A 455 -8.65 95.00 10.72
C GLN A 455 -7.49 96.01 10.84
N GLN A 456 -6.24 95.56 10.70
CA GLN A 456 -5.05 96.43 10.69
C GLN A 456 -5.05 97.37 9.49
N LYS A 457 -5.49 96.90 8.31
CA LYS A 457 -5.64 97.69 7.10
C LYS A 457 -6.70 98.78 7.24
N GLY A 458 -7.89 98.47 7.77
CA GLY A 458 -8.92 99.49 8.08
C GLY A 458 -8.45 100.50 9.14
N SER A 459 -7.55 100.09 10.05
CA SER A 459 -6.89 101.02 10.97
C SER A 459 -5.84 101.89 10.26
N LEU A 460 -5.08 101.33 9.32
CA LEU A 460 -4.07 102.03 8.52
C LEU A 460 -4.68 103.08 7.57
N GLU A 461 -5.90 102.85 7.08
CA GLU A 461 -6.67 103.84 6.29
C GLU A 461 -6.95 105.15 7.04
N THR A 462 -6.84 105.17 8.38
CA THR A 462 -6.91 106.42 9.17
C THR A 462 -5.65 107.27 9.10
N VAL A 463 -4.48 106.67 8.82
CA VAL A 463 -3.18 107.36 8.86
C VAL A 463 -3.06 108.46 7.78
N PRO A 464 -3.49 108.25 6.51
CA PRO A 464 -3.57 109.34 5.54
C PRO A 464 -4.47 110.50 5.97
N VAL A 465 -5.59 110.21 6.65
CA VAL A 465 -6.55 111.23 7.11
C VAL A 465 -5.94 112.07 8.24
N LEU A 466 -5.31 111.43 9.24
CA LEU A 466 -4.60 112.11 10.33
C LEU A 466 -3.38 112.88 9.82
N THR A 467 -2.68 112.38 8.80
CA THR A 467 -1.56 113.08 8.15
C THR A 467 -2.05 114.35 7.47
N ALA A 468 -3.11 114.26 6.65
CA ALA A 468 -3.72 115.42 6.00
C ALA A 468 -4.27 116.44 7.03
N GLN A 469 -4.85 115.99 8.14
CA GLN A 469 -5.29 116.87 9.23
C GLN A 469 -4.12 117.63 9.88
N ALA A 470 -2.98 116.95 10.11
CA ALA A 470 -1.77 117.60 10.64
C ALA A 470 -1.15 118.58 9.63
N GLU A 471 -1.19 118.29 8.33
CA GLU A 471 -0.76 119.20 7.27
C GLU A 471 -1.65 120.45 7.17
N ILE A 472 -2.98 120.29 7.30
CA ILE A 472 -3.93 121.41 7.34
C ILE A 472 -3.66 122.30 8.56
N TYR A 473 -3.58 121.74 9.78
CA TYR A 473 -3.28 122.55 10.97
C TYR A 473 -1.92 123.24 10.91
N LYS A 474 -0.92 122.62 10.26
CA LYS A 474 0.38 123.25 10.00
C LYS A 474 0.25 124.42 9.01
N ALA A 475 -0.56 124.29 7.96
CA ALA A 475 -0.83 125.38 7.02
C ALA A 475 -1.60 126.53 7.68
N ASP A 476 -2.66 126.23 8.44
CA ASP A 476 -3.46 127.20 9.19
C ASP A 476 -2.60 127.97 10.21
N PHE A 477 -1.74 127.27 10.96
CA PHE A 477 -0.81 127.89 11.90
C PHE A 477 0.19 128.82 11.21
N LEU A 478 0.73 128.42 10.05
CA LEU A 478 1.64 129.28 9.27
C LEU A 478 0.91 130.51 8.71
N ALA A 479 -0.34 130.36 8.25
CA ALA A 479 -1.16 131.46 7.75
C ALA A 479 -1.54 132.47 8.86
N GLU A 480 -1.96 131.99 10.04
CA GLU A 480 -2.20 132.86 11.20
C GLU A 480 -0.90 133.54 11.64
N ARG A 481 0.25 132.84 11.65
CA ARG A 481 1.55 133.46 11.99
C ARG A 481 1.93 134.55 10.99
N GLU A 482 1.78 134.32 9.69
CA GLU A 482 2.04 135.32 8.64
C GLU A 482 1.09 136.52 8.75
N ALA A 483 -0.18 136.29 9.10
CA ALA A 483 -1.14 137.36 9.40
C ALA A 483 -0.74 138.15 10.66
N ARG A 484 -0.24 137.46 11.69
CA ARG A 484 0.28 138.04 12.94
C ARG A 484 1.52 138.92 12.69
N GLU A 485 2.45 138.43 11.88
CA GLU A 485 3.67 139.13 11.46
C GLU A 485 3.31 140.40 10.68
N LYS A 486 2.43 140.30 9.67
CA LYS A 486 1.91 141.45 8.91
C LYS A 486 1.15 142.47 9.78
N LEU A 487 0.45 142.02 10.82
CA LEU A 487 -0.25 142.90 11.76
C LEU A 487 0.73 143.60 12.72
N ASN A 488 1.78 142.89 13.17
CA ASN A 488 2.82 143.51 13.99
C ASN A 488 3.67 144.51 13.19
N GLN A 489 4.00 144.21 11.93
CA GLN A 489 4.67 145.14 11.03
C GLN A 489 3.87 146.44 10.88
N LYS A 490 2.56 146.35 10.59
CA LYS A 490 1.67 147.53 10.54
C LYS A 490 1.55 148.28 11.86
N LYS A 491 1.62 147.57 12.99
CA LYS A 491 1.64 148.19 14.33
C LYS A 491 2.94 148.98 14.53
N GLU A 492 4.09 148.44 14.12
CA GLU A 492 5.39 149.12 14.18
C GLU A 492 5.42 150.34 13.25
N GLU A 493 4.96 150.21 11.99
CA GLU A 493 4.79 151.33 11.05
C GLU A 493 3.93 152.47 11.64
N LEU A 494 2.84 152.15 12.35
CA LEU A 494 1.99 153.14 13.02
C LEU A 494 2.60 153.69 14.33
N GLN A 495 3.38 152.88 15.05
CA GLN A 495 4.10 153.28 16.25
C GLN A 495 5.22 154.29 15.91
N ASP A 496 5.91 154.08 14.79
CA ASP A 496 6.92 155.01 14.26
C ASP A 496 6.28 156.30 13.75
N GLN A 497 5.17 156.23 13.02
CA GLN A 497 4.40 157.41 12.62
C GLN A 497 3.93 158.24 13.83
N LEU A 498 3.44 157.58 14.89
CA LEU A 498 3.06 158.24 16.14
C LEU A 498 4.27 158.87 16.84
N THR A 499 5.41 158.17 16.87
CA THR A 499 6.66 158.67 17.49
C THR A 499 7.20 159.88 16.72
N GLN A 500 7.16 159.85 15.39
CA GLN A 500 7.52 160.97 14.52
C GLN A 500 6.57 162.17 14.73
N ALA A 501 5.26 161.94 14.85
CA ALA A 501 4.28 162.99 15.14
C ALA A 501 4.48 163.62 16.52
N VAL A 502 4.82 162.82 17.55
CA VAL A 502 5.14 163.33 18.90
C VAL A 502 6.46 164.12 18.88
N ALA A 503 7.49 163.64 18.18
CA ALA A 503 8.74 164.37 18.00
C ALA A 503 8.54 165.70 17.26
N GLU A 504 7.67 165.75 16.25
CA GLU A 504 7.30 166.99 15.55
C GLU A 504 6.50 167.94 16.45
N ILE A 505 5.56 167.43 17.25
CA ILE A 505 4.85 168.21 18.28
C ILE A 505 5.84 168.82 19.29
N ASP A 506 6.84 168.07 19.74
CA ASP A 506 7.84 168.57 20.68
C ASP A 506 8.85 169.53 20.02
N ARG A 507 9.18 169.32 18.74
CA ARG A 507 9.93 170.29 17.92
C ARG A 507 9.17 171.62 17.83
N LEU A 508 7.86 171.58 17.57
CA LEU A 508 6.99 172.76 17.51
C LEU A 508 6.80 173.42 18.89
N LYS A 509 6.81 172.67 20.00
CA LYS A 509 6.88 173.24 21.37
C LYS A 509 8.22 173.92 21.65
N GLN A 510 9.34 173.36 21.17
CA GLN A 510 10.66 173.99 21.27
C GLN A 510 10.74 175.26 20.42
N GLU A 511 10.16 175.27 19.21
CA GLU A 511 9.99 176.50 18.43
C GLU A 511 9.10 177.53 19.14
N ALA A 512 7.99 177.10 19.75
CA ALA A 512 7.10 178.01 20.47
C ALA A 512 7.78 178.63 21.70
N THR A 513 8.57 177.85 22.44
CA THR A 513 9.32 178.35 23.61
C THR A 513 10.56 179.16 23.22
N THR A 514 11.19 178.91 22.07
CA THR A 514 12.24 179.79 21.54
C THR A 514 11.67 181.09 20.96
N ARG A 515 10.50 181.06 20.31
CA ARG A 515 9.73 182.27 19.95
C ARG A 515 9.39 183.10 21.19
N ALA A 516 8.80 182.49 22.22
CA ALA A 516 8.49 183.17 23.48
C ALA A 516 9.73 183.75 24.18
N ARG A 517 10.88 183.04 24.14
CA ARG A 517 12.17 183.58 24.62
C ARG A 517 12.68 184.76 23.79
N MET A 518 12.52 184.74 22.46
CA MET A 518 12.87 185.89 21.62
C MET A 518 11.95 187.09 21.87
N GLU A 519 10.67 186.88 22.14
CA GLU A 519 9.74 187.95 22.56
C GLU A 519 10.13 188.50 23.94
N GLN A 520 10.47 187.64 24.90
CA GLN A 520 10.99 188.06 26.21
C GLN A 520 12.34 188.80 26.11
N MET A 521 13.16 188.53 25.09
CA MET A 521 14.41 189.25 24.82
C MET A 521 14.17 190.61 24.14
N LYS A 522 13.18 190.71 23.23
CA LYS A 522 12.74 191.99 22.64
C LYS A 522 12.19 192.96 23.70
N LEU A 523 11.55 192.44 24.75
CA LEU A 523 10.99 193.23 25.87
C LEU A 523 12.04 193.81 26.85
N ARG A 524 13.35 193.75 26.55
CA ARG A 524 14.42 194.26 27.44
C ARG A 524 15.15 195.52 26.95
N HIS A 525 14.66 196.15 25.89
CA HIS A 525 15.30 197.33 25.28
C HIS A 525 14.32 198.48 24.95
N LEU A 526 13.28 198.71 25.77
CA LEU A 526 12.26 199.72 25.46
C LEU A 526 11.57 200.42 26.68
N GLU A 527 12.31 200.65 27.76
CA GLU A 527 11.95 201.54 28.90
C GLU A 527 13.25 202.17 29.47
N ASP A 528 13.23 203.16 30.37
CA ASP A 528 12.15 204.03 30.87
C ASP A 528 11.74 205.12 29.82
N PHE A 529 11.10 206.29 30.06
CA PHE A 529 10.60 207.09 31.21
C PHE A 529 9.40 207.93 30.70
N SER A 530 8.42 208.42 31.50
CA SER A 530 8.10 208.25 32.93
C SER A 530 6.63 208.64 33.17
N THR A 531 5.90 207.96 34.07
CA THR A 531 5.19 208.63 35.20
C THR A 531 4.49 207.68 36.19
N ARG A 532 4.83 207.82 37.49
CA ARG A 532 3.95 207.71 38.71
C ARG A 532 3.24 206.34 38.97
N ALA A 533 3.69 205.48 39.90
CA ALA A 533 3.69 205.56 41.39
C ALA A 533 2.28 205.54 42.04
N PRO A 534 2.03 204.99 43.27
CA PRO A 534 3.00 204.90 44.40
C PRO A 534 2.96 203.69 45.40
N HIS A 535 4.14 203.37 45.97
CA HIS A 535 4.46 203.26 47.43
C HIS A 535 3.64 202.38 48.43
N ILE A 536 4.31 201.39 49.09
CA ILE A 536 4.26 201.08 50.56
C ILE A 536 5.34 200.00 50.94
N PRO A 537 5.86 199.91 52.20
CA PRO A 537 7.22 199.40 52.49
C PRO A 537 7.33 198.07 53.31
N PRO A 538 8.55 197.52 53.60
CA PRO A 538 8.78 196.17 54.17
C PRO A 538 8.99 196.14 55.71
N PRO A 539 9.28 194.96 56.31
CA PRO A 539 10.63 194.72 56.88
C PRO A 539 11.15 193.25 56.70
N GLN A 540 12.47 192.96 56.67
CA GLN A 540 13.38 192.47 57.75
C GLN A 540 12.95 191.17 58.50
N ALA A 541 13.81 190.29 59.05
CA ALA A 541 15.23 189.92 58.85
C ALA A 541 15.60 188.70 59.77
N PHE A 542 16.86 188.24 59.71
CA PHE A 542 17.61 187.44 60.72
C PHE A 542 17.30 185.94 61.02
N ASN A 543 18.35 185.13 60.78
CA ASN A 543 18.98 184.13 61.67
C ASN A 543 18.38 182.75 62.04
N THR A 544 19.32 181.78 62.05
CA THR A 544 19.51 180.61 62.95
C THR A 544 18.58 179.37 62.93
N VAL A 545 19.23 178.23 62.60
CA VAL A 545 19.18 176.91 63.30
C VAL A 545 17.94 175.98 63.03
N PRO A 546 18.13 174.63 62.94
CA PRO A 546 17.07 173.63 62.61
C PRO A 546 16.52 172.95 63.90
N PRO A 547 15.88 171.73 63.96
CA PRO A 547 15.56 170.70 62.93
C PRO A 547 14.20 169.92 63.09
N ALA A 548 14.05 168.84 62.30
CA ALA A 548 13.35 167.56 62.68
C ALA A 548 11.78 167.52 62.67
N PRO A 549 11.11 166.38 62.99
CA PRO A 549 11.11 165.09 62.25
C PRO A 549 9.70 164.41 62.14
N SER A 550 9.68 163.08 61.91
CA SER A 550 8.52 162.14 61.98
C SER A 550 7.70 162.05 60.68
N PHE A 551 7.14 160.90 60.26
CA PHE A 551 6.88 159.60 60.93
C PHE A 551 7.66 158.44 60.24
N ARG A 552 8.07 157.32 60.88
CA ARG A 552 7.37 156.31 61.72
C ARG A 552 6.26 155.56 60.95
N ASN A 553 6.00 154.25 61.09
CA ASN A 553 6.66 153.11 61.78
C ASN A 553 6.11 151.76 61.17
N PRO A 554 6.03 150.56 61.81
CA PRO A 554 6.80 149.38 61.36
C PRO A 554 6.00 148.07 61.12
N GLY A 555 6.72 146.97 60.84
CA GLY A 555 6.23 145.56 60.82
C GLY A 555 7.04 144.75 59.79
N LEU A 556 7.82 143.68 60.05
CA LEU A 556 7.88 142.63 61.10
C LEU A 556 6.65 141.71 61.17
N VAL A 557 6.70 140.56 60.47
CA VAL A 557 6.70 139.17 61.01
C VAL A 557 7.33 138.20 59.98
N PRO A 558 8.27 137.31 60.37
CA PRO A 558 8.72 136.13 59.59
C PRO A 558 8.39 134.78 60.28
N VAL A 559 8.89 133.65 59.73
CA VAL A 559 8.75 132.23 60.20
C VAL A 559 7.36 131.61 59.92
N GLY A 560 7.21 130.35 59.49
CA GLY A 560 8.10 129.22 59.15
C GLY A 560 7.24 128.05 58.60
N ASP A 561 7.62 126.78 58.47
CA ASP A 561 8.90 126.03 58.57
C ASP A 561 8.68 124.59 57.98
N GLN A 562 9.75 123.82 57.73
CA GLN A 562 9.87 122.56 56.95
C GLN A 562 9.84 122.79 55.43
N GLY A 563 10.68 122.18 54.58
CA GLY A 563 11.61 121.05 54.76
C GLY A 563 11.20 119.89 53.82
N ALA A 564 12.07 119.24 53.03
CA ALA A 564 13.54 119.24 52.95
C ALA A 564 14.01 119.30 51.46
N ALA A 565 15.23 119.74 51.15
CA ALA A 565 16.43 118.91 50.86
C ALA A 565 16.26 117.79 49.80
N GLY A 566 17.10 117.83 48.76
CA GLY A 566 17.07 116.96 47.57
C GLY A 566 17.28 117.81 46.31
N ALA A 567 18.51 118.19 45.97
CA ALA A 567 19.49 117.42 45.19
C ALA A 567 19.34 117.66 43.68
N GLU A 568 20.46 117.96 42.99
CA GLU A 568 20.48 118.15 41.54
C GLU A 568 20.23 116.80 40.84
N GLU A 569 19.18 116.71 40.03
CA GLU A 569 18.86 115.50 39.26
C GLU A 569 19.75 115.39 38.02
N LEU A 570 21.03 115.13 38.27
CA LEU A 570 22.00 114.68 37.27
C LEU A 570 21.46 113.42 36.57
N PRO A 571 21.38 113.38 35.22
CA PRO A 571 20.84 112.23 34.52
C PRO A 571 21.58 110.94 34.86
N HIS A 572 20.86 109.92 35.32
CA HIS A 572 21.45 108.63 35.70
C HIS A 572 22.09 107.91 34.50
N LEU A 573 23.41 107.97 34.42
CA LEU A 573 24.22 107.31 33.39
C LEU A 573 24.37 105.81 33.68
N CYS A 574 23.31 105.06 33.37
CA CYS A 574 23.22 103.61 33.57
C CYS A 574 23.57 102.82 32.31
N CYS A 575 24.35 101.74 32.44
CA CYS A 575 24.52 100.77 31.35
C CYS A 575 23.24 99.94 31.13
N PRO A 576 22.69 99.86 29.91
CA PRO A 576 21.40 99.18 29.66
C PRO A 576 21.45 97.65 29.71
N LYS A 577 22.64 97.02 29.72
CA LYS A 577 22.79 95.54 29.78
C LYS A 577 22.84 94.99 31.22
N CYS A 578 23.28 95.80 32.18
CA CYS A 578 23.59 95.37 33.55
C CYS A 578 23.10 96.33 34.66
N HIS A 579 22.60 97.52 34.30
CA HIS A 579 22.19 98.60 35.20
C HIS A 579 23.29 99.16 36.14
N TYR A 580 24.57 98.96 35.80
CA TYR A 580 25.68 99.67 36.46
C TYR A 580 25.55 101.18 36.27
N GLN A 581 25.59 101.94 37.38
CA GLN A 581 25.62 103.40 37.40
C GLN A 581 27.05 103.92 37.31
N ALA A 582 27.35 104.71 36.28
CA ALA A 582 28.59 105.46 36.16
C ALA A 582 28.40 106.89 36.71
N PRO A 583 29.41 107.49 37.37
CA PRO A 583 29.36 108.88 37.83
C PRO A 583 29.53 109.91 36.70
N ASP A 584 30.02 109.50 35.54
CA ASP A 584 30.31 110.33 34.37
C ASP A 584 30.21 109.53 33.05
N MET A 585 30.26 110.23 31.92
CA MET A 585 30.06 109.65 30.59
C MET A 585 31.25 108.80 30.10
N ASP A 586 32.48 109.14 30.47
CA ASP A 586 33.68 108.42 30.04
C ASP A 586 33.75 107.07 30.76
N THR A 587 33.46 107.06 32.08
CA THR A 587 33.28 105.83 32.86
C THR A 587 32.14 104.96 32.31
N LEU A 588 31.04 105.55 31.82
CA LEU A 588 29.97 104.79 31.16
C LEU A 588 30.46 104.18 29.83
N GLN A 589 31.16 104.95 28.99
CA GLN A 589 31.66 104.46 27.70
C GLN A 589 32.66 103.30 27.86
N ILE A 590 33.59 103.40 28.82
CA ILE A 590 34.53 102.31 29.14
C ILE A 590 33.74 101.07 29.58
N HIS A 591 32.81 101.23 30.53
CA HIS A 591 32.01 100.10 31.02
C HIS A 591 31.17 99.46 29.91
N VAL A 592 30.55 100.24 29.02
CA VAL A 592 29.75 99.72 27.91
C VAL A 592 30.62 98.96 26.89
N MET A 593 31.87 99.37 26.69
CA MET A 593 32.83 98.68 25.81
C MET A 593 33.13 97.26 26.29
N ASP A 594 33.41 97.10 27.59
CA ASP A 594 33.69 95.80 28.20
C ASP A 594 32.41 94.97 28.41
N CYS A 595 31.30 95.62 28.78
CA CYS A 595 30.04 94.96 29.10
C CYS A 595 29.32 94.43 27.86
N ILE A 596 29.59 94.92 26.64
CA ILE A 596 28.92 94.41 25.42
C ILE A 596 29.40 93.00 25.02
N GLN A 597 30.60 92.57 25.45
CA GLN A 597 31.10 91.19 25.30
C GLN A 597 30.28 90.16 26.11
#